data_AF-A0A539D647-F1
#
_entry.id   AF-A0A539D647-F1
#
_cell.length_a   1.000
_cell.length_b   1.000
_cell.length_c   1.000
_cell.angle_alpha   90.00
_cell.angle_beta   90.00
_cell.angle_gamma   90.00
#
_symmetry.space_group_name_H-M   'P 1'
#
loop_
_entity.id
_entity.type
_entity.pdbx_description
1 polymer ?
#
loop_
_entity_poly.entity_id
_entity_poly.type
_entity_poly.pdbx_seq_one_letter_code
_entity_poly.pdbx_strand_id
1 'polypeptide(L)'
;AGRALKPLARLKGAVESGALKGLPRGIAFRLIEAGGVIDRRAVERDLAALSQVERRTLRTFAVRMGSHSVWLPGVLKPRARALAQAFIAREPFRPGATALTALPGMPPSPRLLSAFGLRTVGKFAAGVEMLESLAERQAAGKGVLIEADLAALGISLDEAKALTAALKATRAQKPDRDEERARPVKDSPFAALSALTAQPGPAARPKRRRPRRVRPAAPGNA
;
A
#
# COMPACT_ATOMS: atom_id res chain seq x y z
N ALA A 1 -28.01 18.29 -1.08
CA ALA A 1 -26.68 17.81 -1.49
C ALA A 1 -25.86 17.15 -0.37
N GLY A 2 -25.93 17.63 0.88
CA GLY A 2 -25.00 17.24 1.97
C GLY A 2 -24.90 15.76 2.39
N ARG A 3 -25.89 14.90 2.05
CA ARG A 3 -25.81 13.46 2.38
C ARG A 3 -24.92 12.64 1.44
N ALA A 4 -24.66 13.11 0.22
CA ALA A 4 -23.95 12.33 -0.80
C ALA A 4 -22.46 12.12 -0.46
N LEU A 5 -21.81 13.14 0.12
CA LEU A 5 -20.40 13.07 0.56
C LEU A 5 -20.28 12.88 2.08
N LYS A 6 -21.30 12.29 2.73
CA LYS A 6 -21.31 11.99 4.16
C LYS A 6 -20.03 11.27 4.65
N PRO A 7 -19.44 10.30 3.93
CA PRO A 7 -18.19 9.66 4.36
C PRO A 7 -17.02 10.64 4.50
N LEU A 8 -16.83 11.53 3.52
CA LEU A 8 -15.79 12.57 3.58
C LEU A 8 -16.06 13.58 4.68
N ALA A 9 -17.31 14.03 4.83
CA ALA A 9 -17.71 14.94 5.89
C ALA A 9 -17.45 14.34 7.29
N ARG A 10 -17.77 13.05 7.48
CA ARG A 10 -17.50 12.34 8.74
C ARG A 10 -16.00 12.23 9.02
N LEU A 11 -15.19 11.90 8.00
CA LEU A 11 -13.74 11.80 8.16
C LEU A 11 -13.12 13.17 8.47
N LYS A 12 -13.58 14.24 7.80
CA LYS A 12 -13.18 15.62 8.07
C LYS A 12 -13.50 16.04 9.50
N GLY A 13 -14.74 15.80 9.95
CA GLY A 13 -15.14 16.07 11.33
C GLY A 13 -14.30 15.33 12.37
N ALA A 14 -13.84 14.11 12.07
CA ALA A 14 -12.96 13.34 12.95
C ALA A 14 -11.53 13.91 13.03
N VAL A 15 -11.03 14.51 11.94
CA VAL A 15 -9.76 15.23 11.92
C VAL A 15 -9.87 16.53 12.72
N GLU A 16 -10.95 17.28 12.53
CA GLU A 16 -11.19 18.58 13.17
C GLU A 16 -11.44 18.45 14.68
N SER A 17 -12.21 17.45 15.10
CA SER A 17 -12.51 17.21 16.53
C SER A 17 -11.35 16.57 17.30
N GLY A 18 -10.28 16.16 16.61
CA GLY A 18 -9.17 15.43 17.24
C GLY A 18 -9.49 13.99 17.61
N ALA A 19 -10.59 13.41 17.10
CA ALA A 19 -10.88 11.98 17.21
C ALA A 19 -9.84 11.12 16.46
N LEU A 20 -9.25 11.67 15.40
CA LEU A 20 -8.04 11.14 14.77
C LEU A 20 -6.83 11.98 15.22
N LYS A 21 -5.79 11.30 15.72
CA LYS A 21 -4.52 11.90 16.16
C LYS A 21 -3.35 11.22 15.48
N GLY A 22 -2.18 11.87 15.46
CA GLY A 22 -0.95 11.32 14.92
C GLY A 22 -1.06 10.88 13.46
N LEU A 23 -0.53 9.69 13.16
CA LEU A 23 -0.40 9.18 11.80
C LEU A 23 -1.76 8.93 11.10
N PRO A 24 -2.79 8.35 11.75
CA PRO A 24 -4.14 8.28 11.19
C PRO A 24 -4.69 9.63 10.73
N ARG A 25 -4.44 10.70 11.49
CA ARG A 25 -4.90 12.05 11.13
C ARG A 25 -4.25 12.52 9.83
N GLY A 26 -2.94 12.31 9.68
CA GLY A 26 -2.20 12.68 8.47
C GLY A 26 -2.63 11.89 7.22
N ILE A 27 -2.91 10.60 7.36
CA ILE A 27 -3.47 9.77 6.27
C ILE A 27 -4.89 10.25 5.91
N ALA A 28 -5.74 10.51 6.92
CA ALA A 28 -7.09 11.00 6.70
C ALA A 28 -7.10 12.36 5.99
N PHE A 29 -6.19 13.27 6.35
CA PHE A 29 -6.07 14.57 5.71
C PHE A 29 -5.74 14.44 4.21
N ARG A 30 -4.68 13.69 3.86
CA ARG A 30 -4.33 13.41 2.46
C ARG A 30 -5.47 12.74 1.69
N LEU A 31 -6.19 11.83 2.34
CA LEU A 31 -7.35 11.17 1.73
C LEU A 31 -8.49 12.14 1.45
N ILE A 32 -8.74 13.10 2.35
CA ILE A 32 -9.76 14.15 2.17
C ILE A 32 -9.37 15.08 1.03
N GLU A 33 -8.11 15.53 0.99
CA GLU A 33 -7.60 16.44 -0.06
C GLU A 33 -7.69 15.82 -1.45
N ALA A 34 -7.35 14.54 -1.56
CA ALA A 34 -7.46 13.78 -2.80
C ALA A 34 -8.92 13.43 -3.18
N GLY A 35 -9.92 13.79 -2.36
CA GLY A 35 -11.33 13.54 -2.65
C GLY A 35 -11.80 12.10 -2.37
N GLY A 36 -11.05 11.34 -1.56
CA GLY A 36 -11.46 10.03 -1.06
C GLY A 36 -10.77 8.81 -1.67
N VAL A 37 -9.81 9.01 -2.58
CA VAL A 37 -8.97 7.95 -3.16
C VAL A 37 -7.53 8.43 -3.22
N ILE A 38 -6.59 7.63 -2.70
CA ILE A 38 -5.15 7.83 -2.86
C ILE A 38 -4.46 6.54 -3.26
N ASP A 39 -3.35 6.66 -4.00
CA ASP A 39 -2.44 5.54 -4.23
C ASP A 39 -1.86 5.10 -2.88
N ARG A 40 -1.92 3.80 -2.58
CA ARG A 40 -1.34 3.22 -1.36
C ARG A 40 0.14 3.56 -1.24
N ARG A 41 0.87 3.58 -2.36
CA ARG A 41 2.31 3.87 -2.39
C ARG A 41 2.65 5.24 -1.83
N ALA A 42 1.80 6.24 -2.11
CA ALA A 42 2.00 7.61 -1.62
C ALA A 42 1.95 7.71 -0.08
N VAL A 43 1.40 6.70 0.58
CA VAL A 43 1.28 6.62 2.04
C VAL A 43 1.85 5.32 2.60
N GLU A 44 2.68 4.60 1.85
CA GLU A 44 3.12 3.25 2.23
C GLU A 44 3.94 3.23 3.52
N ARG A 45 4.86 4.19 3.68
CA ARG A 45 5.66 4.33 4.91
C ARG A 45 4.77 4.57 6.12
N ASP A 46 3.80 5.47 5.99
CA ASP A 46 2.86 5.78 7.05
C ASP A 46 1.98 4.58 7.36
N LEU A 47 1.47 3.91 6.33
CA LEU A 47 0.72 2.67 6.49
C LEU A 47 1.56 1.59 7.15
N ALA A 48 2.87 1.50 6.94
CA ALA A 48 3.73 0.53 7.61
C ALA A 48 3.90 0.85 9.10
N ALA A 49 4.03 2.14 9.44
CA ALA A 49 4.20 2.61 10.82
C ALA A 49 2.91 2.58 11.67
N LEU A 50 1.72 2.45 11.06
CA LEU A 50 0.47 2.34 11.80
C LEU A 50 0.42 1.08 12.70
N SER A 51 0.11 1.31 13.97
CA SER A 51 -0.26 0.26 14.93
C SER A 51 -1.60 -0.38 14.59
N GLN A 52 -1.88 -1.54 15.18
CA GLN A 52 -3.14 -2.24 14.95
C GLN A 52 -4.37 -1.45 15.44
N VAL A 53 -4.23 -0.72 16.55
CA VAL A 53 -5.29 0.15 17.09
C VAL A 53 -5.58 1.28 16.11
N GLU A 54 -4.56 1.96 15.61
CA GLU A 54 -4.69 3.04 14.64
C GLU A 54 -5.34 2.58 13.33
N ARG A 55 -4.98 1.39 12.84
CA ARG A 55 -5.67 0.80 11.67
C ARG A 55 -7.13 0.52 11.95
N ARG A 56 -7.50 0.03 13.15
CA ARG A 56 -8.89 -0.17 13.55
C ARG A 56 -9.64 1.16 13.59
N THR A 57 -9.03 2.21 14.14
CA THR A 57 -9.61 3.56 14.17
C THR A 57 -9.93 4.07 12.77
N LEU A 58 -9.00 3.95 11.80
CA LEU A 58 -9.27 4.32 10.40
C LEU A 58 -10.44 3.53 9.79
N ARG A 59 -10.54 2.22 10.08
CA ARG A 59 -11.67 1.39 9.60
C ARG A 59 -13.02 1.83 10.16
N THR A 60 -13.08 2.33 11.41
CA THR A 60 -14.31 2.90 11.99
C THR A 60 -14.86 4.09 11.20
N PHE A 61 -13.98 4.83 10.50
CA PHE A 61 -14.33 5.90 9.58
C PHE A 61 -14.49 5.42 8.12
N ALA A 62 -14.63 4.12 7.92
CA ALA A 62 -14.78 3.46 6.62
C ALA A 62 -13.60 3.64 5.65
N VAL A 63 -12.41 3.98 6.16
CA VAL A 63 -11.19 4.01 5.35
C VAL A 63 -10.75 2.57 5.07
N ARG A 64 -10.65 2.22 3.79
CA ARG A 64 -10.09 0.94 3.32
C ARG A 64 -8.61 1.13 2.99
N MET A 65 -7.80 0.18 3.43
CA MET A 65 -6.37 0.09 3.12
C MET A 65 -6.17 -1.20 2.33
N GLY A 66 -6.38 -1.14 1.02
CA GLY A 66 -6.28 -2.31 0.14
C GLY A 66 -4.85 -2.58 -0.30
N SER A 67 -4.71 -3.41 -1.33
CA SER A 67 -3.43 -3.81 -1.91
C SER A 67 -2.79 -2.68 -2.70
N HIS A 68 -3.62 -1.86 -3.36
CA HIS A 68 -3.14 -0.82 -4.29
C HIS A 68 -3.59 0.59 -3.93
N SER A 69 -4.66 0.71 -3.14
CA SER A 69 -5.29 2.00 -2.86
C SER A 69 -5.63 2.15 -1.38
N VAL A 70 -5.69 3.40 -0.92
CA VAL A 70 -6.41 3.75 0.31
C VAL A 70 -7.60 4.61 -0.10
N TRP A 71 -8.82 4.20 0.28
CA TRP A 71 -10.02 4.88 -0.21
C TRP A 71 -11.20 4.84 0.75
N LEU A 72 -12.19 5.68 0.49
CA LEU A 72 -13.51 5.67 1.11
C LEU A 72 -14.53 5.04 0.15
N PRO A 73 -15.02 3.80 0.37
CA PRO A 73 -15.97 3.16 -0.54
C PRO A 73 -17.23 3.98 -0.79
N GLY A 74 -17.68 4.72 0.22
CA GLY A 74 -18.86 5.56 0.10
C GLY A 74 -18.76 6.71 -0.90
N VAL A 75 -17.54 7.15 -1.28
CA VAL A 75 -17.36 8.18 -2.32
C VAL A 75 -17.53 7.63 -3.74
N LEU A 76 -17.41 6.31 -3.93
CA LEU A 76 -17.55 5.65 -5.22
C LEU A 76 -19.01 5.43 -5.63
N LYS A 77 -19.95 5.61 -4.69
CA LYS A 77 -21.39 5.45 -4.96
C LYS A 77 -21.86 6.46 -6.03
N PRO A 78 -22.81 6.09 -6.92
CA PRO A 78 -23.22 6.95 -8.04
C PRO A 78 -23.58 8.39 -7.65
N ARG A 79 -24.38 8.56 -6.57
CA ARG A 79 -24.78 9.88 -6.09
C ARG A 79 -23.61 10.71 -5.55
N ALA A 80 -22.62 10.06 -4.93
CA ALA A 80 -21.42 10.74 -4.42
C ALA A 80 -20.52 11.17 -5.57
N ARG A 81 -20.28 10.28 -6.55
CA ARG A 81 -19.52 10.58 -7.76
C ARG A 81 -20.15 11.69 -8.59
N ALA A 82 -21.46 11.66 -8.82
CA ALA A 82 -22.16 12.71 -9.55
C ALA A 82 -21.97 14.09 -8.90
N LEU A 83 -22.03 14.17 -7.57
CA LEU A 83 -21.77 15.42 -6.86
C LEU A 83 -20.29 15.82 -6.93
N ALA A 84 -19.35 14.88 -6.77
CA ALA A 84 -17.91 15.16 -6.89
C ALA A 84 -17.54 15.66 -8.31
N GLN A 85 -18.14 15.08 -9.35
CA GLN A 85 -17.96 15.43 -10.75
C GLN A 85 -18.50 16.83 -11.08
N ALA A 86 -19.54 17.29 -10.39
CA ALA A 86 -20.04 18.66 -10.56
C ALA A 86 -18.98 19.71 -10.19
N PHE A 87 -18.08 19.42 -9.24
CA PHE A 87 -17.00 20.34 -8.83
C PHE A 87 -15.81 20.37 -9.78
N ILE A 88 -15.69 19.40 -10.69
CA ILE A 88 -14.59 19.27 -11.65
C ILE A 88 -15.08 19.38 -13.10
N ALA A 89 -16.30 19.90 -13.30
CA ALA A 89 -16.98 20.00 -14.59
C ALA A 89 -16.22 20.84 -15.64
N ARG A 90 -15.31 21.72 -15.21
CA ARG A 90 -14.47 22.56 -16.08
C ARG A 90 -13.10 21.97 -16.40
N GLU A 91 -12.73 20.84 -15.77
CA GLU A 91 -11.45 20.17 -16.02
C GLU A 91 -11.44 19.49 -17.40
N PRO A 92 -10.31 19.53 -18.13
CA PRO A 92 -10.23 19.05 -19.52
C PRO A 92 -10.23 17.52 -19.63
N PHE A 93 -9.77 16.80 -18.60
CA PHE A 93 -9.72 15.34 -18.64
C PHE A 93 -11.08 14.72 -18.29
N ARG A 94 -11.58 13.87 -19.19
CA ARG A 94 -12.78 13.07 -18.99
C ARG A 94 -12.46 11.60 -19.25
N PRO A 95 -12.55 10.73 -18.24
CA PRO A 95 -12.37 9.30 -18.43
C PRO A 95 -13.34 8.74 -19.45
N GLY A 96 -12.88 7.76 -20.24
CA GLY A 96 -13.72 7.03 -21.19
C GLY A 96 -14.65 6.04 -20.48
N ALA A 97 -15.54 5.41 -21.24
CA ALA A 97 -16.45 4.38 -20.75
C ALA A 97 -15.78 3.01 -20.52
N THR A 98 -14.53 2.85 -20.94
CA THR A 98 -13.72 1.62 -20.82
C THR A 98 -13.15 1.46 -19.41
N ALA A 99 -12.78 0.22 -19.05
CA ALA A 99 -12.19 -0.09 -17.75
C ALA A 99 -10.88 0.70 -17.47
N LEU A 100 -10.13 1.00 -18.53
CA LEU A 100 -8.92 1.82 -18.51
C LEU A 100 -9.08 3.02 -19.43
N THR A 101 -8.61 4.18 -18.99
CA THR A 101 -8.47 5.37 -19.84
C THR A 101 -7.00 5.76 -19.93
N ALA A 102 -6.49 6.05 -21.12
CA ALA A 102 -5.15 6.61 -21.28
C ALA A 102 -5.03 7.98 -20.61
N LEU A 103 -3.93 8.21 -19.89
CA LEU A 103 -3.66 9.51 -19.28
C LEU A 103 -3.21 10.51 -20.35
N PRO A 104 -3.61 11.78 -20.25
CA PRO A 104 -3.04 12.85 -21.06
C PRO A 104 -1.57 13.10 -20.69
N GLY A 105 -0.84 13.81 -21.54
CA GLY A 105 0.58 14.13 -21.29
C GLY A 105 0.81 14.88 -19.97
N MET A 106 -0.11 15.76 -19.58
CA MET A 106 -0.12 16.38 -18.25
C MET A 106 -1.00 15.54 -17.30
N PRO A 107 -0.46 15.01 -16.19
CA PRO A 107 -1.23 14.13 -15.31
C PRO A 107 -2.41 14.87 -14.65
N PRO A 108 -3.62 14.31 -14.68
CA PRO A 108 -4.77 14.85 -13.96
C PRO A 108 -4.55 14.90 -12.45
N SER A 109 -5.20 15.84 -11.77
CA SER A 109 -5.11 15.92 -10.31
C SER A 109 -5.72 14.68 -9.63
N PRO A 110 -5.21 14.26 -8.45
CA PRO A 110 -5.79 13.13 -7.70
C PRO A 110 -7.27 13.33 -7.39
N ARG A 111 -7.69 14.57 -7.11
CA ARG A 111 -9.08 14.93 -6.82
C ARG A 111 -9.99 14.75 -8.02
N LEU A 112 -9.51 15.09 -9.23
CA LEU A 112 -10.23 14.84 -10.47
C LEU A 112 -10.43 13.33 -10.66
N LEU A 113 -9.36 12.54 -10.55
CA LEU A 113 -9.44 11.09 -10.72
C LEU A 113 -10.36 10.44 -9.67
N SER A 114 -10.28 10.87 -8.42
CA SER A 114 -11.14 10.40 -7.34
C SER A 114 -12.62 10.68 -7.59
N ALA A 115 -12.97 11.80 -8.24
CA ALA A 115 -14.36 12.10 -8.60
C ALA A 115 -14.96 11.05 -9.56
N PHE A 116 -14.12 10.35 -10.33
CA PHE A 116 -14.53 9.23 -11.18
C PHE A 116 -14.31 7.85 -10.52
N GLY A 117 -13.69 7.80 -9.33
CA GLY A 117 -13.30 6.56 -8.68
C GLY A 117 -12.05 5.92 -9.28
N LEU A 118 -11.20 6.73 -9.91
CA LEU A 118 -10.00 6.30 -10.61
C LEU A 118 -8.73 6.71 -9.85
N ARG A 119 -7.61 6.11 -10.24
CA ARG A 119 -6.27 6.56 -9.89
C ARG A 119 -5.29 6.31 -11.03
N THR A 120 -4.15 7.00 -11.00
CA THR A 120 -3.05 6.79 -11.95
C THR A 120 -2.35 5.46 -11.74
N VAL A 121 -2.16 4.70 -12.82
CA VAL A 121 -1.35 3.47 -12.86
C VAL A 121 -0.57 3.43 -14.18
N GLY A 122 0.72 3.76 -14.12
CA GLY A 122 1.55 3.90 -15.31
C GLY A 122 0.97 4.96 -16.25
N LYS A 123 0.65 4.57 -17.49
CA LYS A 123 0.05 5.44 -18.52
C LYS A 123 -1.49 5.48 -18.50
N PHE A 124 -2.12 4.85 -17.51
CA PHE A 124 -3.58 4.68 -17.45
C PHE A 124 -4.18 5.31 -16.18
N ALA A 125 -5.42 5.76 -16.30
CA ALA A 125 -6.34 5.91 -15.19
C ALA A 125 -7.16 4.62 -15.07
N ALA A 126 -7.16 4.01 -13.88
CA ALA A 126 -7.82 2.74 -13.62
C ALA A 126 -8.74 2.83 -12.40
N GLY A 127 -9.85 2.10 -12.44
CA GLY A 127 -10.84 2.07 -11.35
C GLY A 127 -10.28 1.43 -10.08
N VAL A 128 -10.52 2.07 -8.93
CA VAL A 128 -10.03 1.56 -7.63
C VAL A 128 -10.54 0.15 -7.37
N GLU A 129 -11.84 -0.10 -7.50
CA GLU A 129 -12.42 -1.43 -7.24
C GLU A 129 -11.92 -2.48 -8.23
N MET A 130 -11.68 -2.10 -9.49
CA MET A 130 -11.10 -2.96 -10.52
C MET A 130 -9.66 -3.36 -10.17
N LEU A 131 -8.85 -2.43 -9.68
CA LEU A 131 -7.48 -2.71 -9.23
C LEU A 131 -7.44 -3.60 -7.99
N GLU A 132 -8.33 -3.39 -7.03
CA GLU A 132 -8.39 -4.24 -5.83
C GLU A 132 -8.89 -5.65 -6.17
N SER A 133 -9.85 -5.78 -7.10
CA SER A 133 -10.29 -7.07 -7.62
C SER A 133 -9.19 -7.79 -8.42
N LEU A 134 -8.41 -7.05 -9.21
CA LEU A 134 -7.23 -7.59 -9.89
C LEU A 134 -6.24 -8.18 -8.88
N ALA A 135 -5.95 -7.45 -7.79
CA ALA A 135 -5.04 -7.92 -6.74
C ALA A 135 -5.56 -9.19 -6.03
N GLU A 136 -6.85 -9.24 -5.74
CA GLU A 136 -7.49 -10.40 -5.12
C GLU A 136 -7.42 -11.65 -6.01
N ARG A 137 -7.73 -11.50 -7.31
CA ARG A 137 -7.64 -12.59 -8.29
C ARG A 137 -6.21 -13.08 -8.48
N GLN A 138 -5.25 -12.15 -8.53
CA GLN A 138 -3.82 -12.51 -8.58
C GLN A 138 -3.38 -13.26 -7.32
N ALA A 139 -3.85 -12.86 -6.13
CA ALA A 139 -3.53 -13.57 -4.90
C ALA A 139 -4.11 -15.00 -4.91
N ALA A 140 -5.36 -15.17 -5.34
CA ALA A 140 -6.03 -16.46 -5.45
C ALA A 140 -5.37 -17.37 -6.50
N GLY A 141 -5.02 -16.82 -7.66
CA GLY A 141 -4.37 -17.52 -8.78
C GLY A 141 -2.84 -17.61 -8.69
N LYS A 142 -2.23 -17.24 -7.56
CA LYS A 142 -0.75 -17.18 -7.38
C LYS A 142 -0.03 -16.38 -8.49
N GLY A 143 -0.67 -15.31 -8.96
CA GLY A 143 -0.18 -14.41 -10.00
C GLY A 143 -0.68 -14.74 -11.41
N VAL A 144 -1.35 -15.87 -11.61
CA VAL A 144 -1.94 -16.27 -12.89
C VAL A 144 -3.38 -15.77 -12.96
N LEU A 145 -3.77 -15.16 -14.09
CA LEU A 145 -5.13 -14.75 -14.39
C LEU A 145 -5.69 -15.63 -15.50
N ILE A 146 -6.90 -16.14 -15.32
CA ILE A 146 -7.61 -16.91 -16.36
C ILE A 146 -8.47 -15.98 -17.22
N GLU A 147 -8.94 -16.49 -18.36
CA GLU A 147 -9.80 -15.72 -19.27
C GLU A 147 -11.05 -15.15 -18.58
N ALA A 148 -11.67 -15.92 -17.68
CA ALA A 148 -12.81 -15.47 -16.88
C ALA A 148 -12.47 -14.28 -15.95
N ASP A 149 -11.24 -14.20 -15.42
CA ASP A 149 -10.80 -13.06 -14.61
C ASP A 149 -10.70 -11.79 -15.44
N LEU A 150 -10.09 -11.90 -16.63
CA LEU A 150 -9.90 -10.79 -17.55
C LEU A 150 -11.24 -10.24 -18.05
N ALA A 151 -12.16 -11.14 -18.41
CA ALA A 151 -13.53 -10.78 -18.80
C ALA A 151 -14.28 -10.06 -17.68
N ALA A 152 -14.18 -10.54 -16.44
CA ALA A 152 -14.84 -9.91 -15.28
C ALA A 152 -14.26 -8.52 -14.94
N LEU A 153 -12.99 -8.30 -15.23
CA LEU A 153 -12.32 -7.00 -15.05
C LEU A 153 -12.51 -6.06 -16.25
N GLY A 154 -12.98 -6.57 -17.38
CA GLY A 154 -13.16 -5.82 -18.62
C GLY A 154 -11.84 -5.33 -19.24
N ILE A 155 -10.76 -6.10 -19.06
CA ILE A 155 -9.42 -5.77 -19.57
C ILE A 155 -8.83 -6.95 -20.35
N SER A 156 -7.96 -6.64 -21.31
CA SER A 156 -7.16 -7.63 -22.04
C SER A 156 -6.01 -8.17 -21.19
N LEU A 157 -5.43 -9.30 -21.62
CA LEU A 157 -4.24 -9.88 -20.98
C LEU A 157 -3.05 -8.90 -20.99
N ASP A 158 -2.88 -8.14 -22.07
CA ASP A 158 -1.78 -7.20 -22.21
C ASP A 158 -1.95 -5.97 -21.32
N GLU A 159 -3.19 -5.49 -21.16
CA GLU A 159 -3.52 -4.47 -20.17
C GLU A 159 -3.28 -4.97 -18.75
N ALA A 160 -3.68 -6.20 -18.42
CA ALA A 160 -3.43 -6.80 -17.12
C ALA A 160 -1.93 -6.91 -16.81
N LYS A 161 -1.11 -7.33 -17.80
CA LYS A 161 0.35 -7.34 -17.69
C LYS A 161 0.93 -5.94 -17.49
N ALA A 162 0.47 -4.95 -18.26
CA ALA A 162 0.91 -3.57 -18.18
C ALA A 162 0.58 -2.94 -16.81
N LEU A 163 -0.64 -3.17 -16.30
CA LEU A 163 -1.03 -2.76 -14.95
C LEU A 163 -0.16 -3.45 -13.90
N THR A 164 0.00 -4.76 -13.96
CA THR A 164 0.82 -5.52 -13.00
C THR A 164 2.27 -5.03 -12.98
N ALA A 165 2.84 -4.72 -14.15
CA ALA A 165 4.17 -4.14 -14.25
C ALA A 165 4.24 -2.74 -13.61
N ALA A 166 3.28 -1.86 -13.89
CA ALA A 166 3.21 -0.53 -13.27
C ALA A 166 2.95 -0.58 -11.75
N LEU A 167 2.22 -1.60 -11.29
CA LEU A 167 1.88 -1.88 -9.89
C LEU A 167 2.98 -2.61 -9.11
N LYS A 168 4.04 -3.09 -9.77
CA LYS A 168 5.28 -3.51 -9.10
C LYS A 168 6.10 -2.28 -8.72
N ALA A 169 6.60 -2.25 -7.48
CA ALA A 169 7.34 -1.10 -6.94
C ALA A 169 8.53 -0.76 -7.85
N THR A 170 8.55 0.45 -8.40
CA THR A 170 9.69 0.95 -9.15
C THR A 170 10.91 0.97 -8.24
N ARG A 171 12.08 0.57 -8.74
CA ARG A 171 13.32 0.46 -7.96
C ARG A 171 13.69 1.75 -7.20
N ALA A 172 13.32 2.90 -7.74
CA ALA A 172 13.51 4.25 -7.16
C ALA A 172 12.58 4.57 -5.96
N GLN A 173 11.62 3.71 -5.63
CA GLN A 173 10.60 3.94 -4.59
C GLN A 173 10.57 2.85 -3.52
N LYS A 174 11.43 1.83 -3.62
CA LYS A 174 11.69 0.98 -2.47
C LYS A 174 12.26 1.89 -1.37
N PRO A 175 11.80 1.80 -0.10
CA PRO A 175 12.57 2.40 0.98
C PRO A 175 14.01 1.93 0.81
N ASP A 176 14.99 2.84 0.92
CA ASP A 176 16.37 2.42 1.11
C ASP A 176 16.32 1.36 2.18
N ARG A 177 16.64 0.14 1.77
CA ARG A 177 16.28 -1.08 2.48
C ARG A 177 17.27 -1.22 3.63
N ASP A 178 17.24 -0.28 4.56
CA ASP A 178 18.38 0.15 5.34
C ASP A 178 19.57 0.41 4.38
N GLU A 179 20.09 1.62 4.34
CA GLU A 179 21.53 1.74 4.09
C GLU A 179 22.18 0.67 4.96
N GLU A 180 22.83 -0.27 4.30
CA GLU A 180 23.18 -1.60 4.74
C GLU A 180 24.02 -1.57 6.02
N ARG A 181 23.44 -1.21 7.18
CA ARG A 181 24.14 -0.66 8.36
C ARG A 181 25.49 -0.08 7.93
N ALA A 182 25.48 1.06 7.21
CA ALA A 182 26.68 1.63 6.58
C ALA A 182 27.91 1.30 7.44
N ARG A 183 28.69 0.29 6.99
CA ARG A 183 29.72 -0.30 7.86
C ARG A 183 30.65 0.85 8.20
N PRO A 184 30.90 1.15 9.49
CA PRO A 184 31.71 2.31 9.84
C PRO A 184 33.02 2.22 9.08
N VAL A 185 33.30 3.25 8.28
CA VAL A 185 34.54 3.36 7.51
C VAL A 185 35.67 3.29 8.53
N LYS A 186 36.51 2.25 8.43
CA LYS A 186 37.53 1.92 9.44
C LYS A 186 38.52 3.05 9.68
N ASP A 187 38.70 3.91 8.67
CA ASP A 187 39.67 5.01 8.67
C ASP A 187 39.03 6.39 8.90
N SER A 188 37.80 6.43 9.41
CA SER A 188 37.18 7.70 9.82
C SER A 188 37.75 8.16 11.16
N PRO A 189 37.98 9.47 11.36
CA PRO A 189 38.37 10.03 12.67
C PRO A 189 37.35 9.73 13.80
N PHE A 190 36.12 9.31 13.46
CA PHE A 190 35.10 8.90 14.41
C PHE A 190 35.01 7.38 14.63
N ALA A 191 35.86 6.56 13.99
CA ALA A 191 35.83 5.11 14.12
C ALA A 191 36.07 4.64 15.57
N ALA A 192 36.90 5.36 16.33
CA ALA A 192 37.19 5.07 17.74
C ALA A 192 35.97 5.22 18.67
N LEU A 193 35.00 6.07 18.34
CA LEU A 193 33.79 6.29 19.15
C LEU A 193 32.77 5.15 19.03
N SER A 194 32.82 4.38 17.94
CA SER A 194 31.91 3.23 17.75
C SER A 194 32.14 2.10 18.76
N ALA A 195 33.35 1.99 19.33
CA ALA A 195 33.69 1.01 20.35
C ALA A 195 33.11 1.35 21.74
N LEU A 196 32.84 2.62 22.03
CA LEU A 196 32.33 3.09 23.31
C LEU A 196 30.80 2.93 23.45
N THR A 197 30.08 2.84 22.32
CA THR A 197 28.62 2.64 22.29
C THR A 197 28.22 1.19 22.06
N ALA A 198 29.19 0.28 21.90
CA ALA A 198 28.92 -1.15 21.80
C ALA A 198 28.45 -1.68 23.16
N GLN A 199 27.19 -2.08 23.26
CA GLN A 199 26.73 -2.85 24.42
C GLN A 199 27.50 -4.17 24.51
N PRO A 200 27.98 -4.57 25.70
CA PRO A 200 28.63 -5.86 25.87
C PRO A 200 27.65 -6.97 25.52
N GLY A 201 28.03 -7.77 24.52
CA GLY A 201 27.24 -8.92 24.07
C GLY A 201 27.04 -9.95 25.19
N PRO A 202 25.96 -10.73 25.15
CA PRO A 202 25.66 -11.71 26.19
C PRO A 202 26.79 -12.76 26.30
N ALA A 203 27.22 -13.03 27.53
CA ALA A 203 28.29 -13.99 27.84
C ALA A 203 28.03 -15.35 27.18
N ALA A 204 29.04 -15.85 26.46
CA ALA A 204 28.98 -17.14 25.78
C ALA A 204 28.78 -18.28 26.81
N ARG A 205 27.64 -18.98 26.73
CA ARG A 205 27.39 -20.19 27.53
C ARG A 205 28.43 -21.27 27.18
N PRO A 206 29.06 -21.92 28.17
CA PRO A 206 30.02 -22.99 27.90
C PRO A 206 29.34 -24.17 27.19
N LYS A 207 29.94 -24.63 26.08
CA LYS A 207 29.50 -25.80 25.32
C LYS A 207 29.58 -27.05 26.21
N ARG A 208 28.42 -27.57 26.65
CA ARG A 208 28.32 -28.90 27.27
C ARG A 208 28.86 -29.95 26.30
N ARG A 209 29.94 -30.64 26.69
CA ARG A 209 30.45 -31.84 26.00
C ARG A 209 29.37 -32.93 26.05
N ARG A 210 28.91 -33.39 24.89
CA ARG A 210 28.01 -34.55 24.81
C ARG A 210 28.77 -35.82 25.20
N PRO A 211 28.24 -36.70 26.07
CA PRO A 211 28.89 -37.96 26.39
C PRO A 211 28.91 -38.88 25.16
N ARG A 212 30.06 -39.54 24.94
CA ARG A 212 30.27 -40.54 23.88
C ARG A 212 29.34 -41.73 24.13
N ARG A 213 28.51 -42.04 23.15
CA ARG A 213 27.63 -43.23 23.14
C ARG A 213 28.50 -44.47 22.91
N VAL A 214 28.64 -45.32 23.93
CA VAL A 214 29.29 -46.64 23.81
C VAL A 214 28.40 -47.51 22.91
N ARG A 215 29.02 -48.13 21.90
CA ARG A 215 28.36 -48.97 20.90
C ARG A 215 28.38 -50.42 21.42
N PRO A 216 27.24 -51.13 21.54
CA PRO A 216 27.26 -52.53 21.95
C PRO A 216 27.84 -53.42 20.85
N ALA A 217 28.61 -54.43 21.26
CA ALA A 217 29.25 -55.42 20.41
C ALA A 217 28.22 -56.32 19.71
N ALA A 218 28.47 -56.65 18.44
CA ALA A 218 27.67 -57.59 17.67
C ALA A 218 27.98 -59.04 18.11
N PRO A 219 26.98 -59.94 18.14
CA PRO A 219 27.22 -61.36 18.35
C PRO A 219 27.90 -61.99 17.12
N GLY A 220 28.93 -62.78 17.37
CA GLY A 220 29.64 -63.54 16.33
C GLY A 220 28.82 -64.71 15.80
N ASN A 221 28.98 -64.97 14.50
CA ASN A 221 28.55 -66.21 13.86
C ASN A 221 29.42 -67.38 14.33
N ALA A 222 28.77 -68.44 14.77
CA ALA A 222 29.09 -69.82 14.45
C ALA A 222 27.77 -70.52 14.11
#